data_AF-A0A0A0IF03-F1
#
_entry.id   AF-A0A0A0IF03-F1
#
_cell.length_a   1.000
_cell.length_b   1.000
_cell.length_c   1.000
_cell.angle_alpha   90.00
_cell.angle_beta   90.00
_cell.angle_gamma   90.00
#
_symmetry.space_group_name_H-M   'P 1'
#
loop_
_entity.id
_entity.type
_entity.pdbx_description
1 polymer ?
#
loop_
_entity_poly.entity_id
_entity_poly.type
_entity_poly.pdbx_seq_one_letter_code
_entity_poly.pdbx_strand_id
1 'polypeptide(L)'
;MIKLEKIYKLCDGFEMCDRATAVKKLMTKGIEKSNAINYYNIWRRHYLESREDNLKLTGVFIMQGKNRKLLEECSYKERQKYLEALDKEQLIKITQAVLR
;
A
#
# COMPACT_ATOMS: atom_id res chain seq x y z
N MET A 1 14.20 8.90 10.02
CA MET A 1 13.18 8.42 9.05
C MET A 1 12.22 9.56 8.76
N ILE A 2 12.02 9.94 7.50
CA ILE A 2 11.07 11.02 7.12
C ILE A 2 9.63 10.49 7.22
N LYS A 3 8.68 11.33 7.64
CA LYS A 3 7.26 10.96 7.73
C LYS A 3 6.64 10.79 6.34
N LEU A 4 5.74 9.82 6.19
CA LEU A 4 5.06 9.51 4.93
C LEU A 4 4.33 10.72 4.33
N GLU A 5 3.61 11.50 5.13
CA GLU A 5 2.94 12.75 4.69
C GLU A 5 3.89 13.73 4.01
N LYS A 6 5.13 13.81 4.50
CA LYS A 6 6.16 14.69 3.93
C LYS A 6 6.68 14.14 2.60
N ILE A 7 6.76 12.81 2.47
CA ILE A 7 7.09 12.15 1.19
C ILE A 7 5.99 12.43 0.16
N TYR A 8 4.71 12.34 0.53
CA TYR A 8 3.58 12.66 -0.35
C TYR A 8 3.65 14.10 -0.86
N LYS A 9 3.85 15.08 0.03
CA LYS A 9 4.01 16.49 -0.38
C LYS A 9 5.23 16.71 -1.30
N LEU A 10 6.30 15.94 -1.12
CA LEU A 10 7.49 16.04 -1.96
C LEU A 10 7.28 15.48 -3.37
N CYS A 11 6.46 14.42 -3.48
CA CYS A 11 6.20 13.67 -4.71
C CYS A 11 4.85 14.00 -5.37
N ASP A 12 4.13 15.00 -4.86
CA ASP A 12 2.90 15.52 -5.45
C ASP A 12 3.13 15.94 -6.91
N GLY A 13 2.27 15.50 -7.82
CA GLY A 13 2.40 15.77 -9.27
C GLY A 13 3.35 14.82 -10.02
N PHE A 14 3.85 13.75 -9.40
CA PHE A 14 4.76 12.79 -10.06
C PHE A 14 4.05 11.61 -10.72
N GLU A 15 2.71 11.62 -10.75
CA GLU A 15 1.87 10.54 -11.29
C GLU A 15 2.22 10.14 -12.71
N MET A 16 2.46 11.16 -13.53
CA MET A 16 2.74 11.06 -14.96
C MET A 16 4.25 11.14 -15.26
N CYS A 17 5.09 11.25 -14.23
CA CYS A 17 6.54 11.33 -14.41
C CYS A 17 7.13 9.91 -14.45
N ASP A 18 8.06 9.67 -15.36
CA ASP A 18 8.94 8.52 -15.25
C ASP A 18 9.85 8.64 -14.02
N ARG A 19 10.42 7.51 -13.59
CA ARG A 19 11.26 7.44 -12.38
C ARG A 19 12.47 8.36 -12.45
N ALA A 20 13.13 8.48 -13.61
CA ALA A 20 14.35 9.29 -13.73
C ALA A 20 14.01 10.77 -13.59
N THR A 21 12.91 11.20 -14.22
CA THR A 21 12.38 12.56 -14.13
C THR A 21 11.95 12.91 -12.71
N ALA A 22 11.23 12.01 -12.03
CA ALA A 22 10.78 12.22 -10.65
C ALA A 22 11.96 12.33 -9.65
N VAL A 23 12.96 11.45 -9.78
CA VAL A 23 14.18 11.52 -8.95
C VAL A 23 14.96 12.80 -9.21
N LYS A 24 15.09 13.23 -10.48
CA LYS A 24 15.75 14.50 -10.84
C LYS A 24 15.03 15.69 -10.20
N LYS A 25 13.70 15.73 -10.24
CA LYS A 25 12.89 16.78 -9.57
C LYS A 25 13.11 16.82 -8.05
N LEU A 26 13.22 15.67 -7.38
CA LEU A 26 13.55 15.60 -5.94
C LEU A 26 14.95 16.13 -5.66
N MET A 27 15.93 15.82 -6.51
CA MET A 27 17.28 16.35 -6.39
C MET A 27 17.34 17.87 -6.56
N THR A 28 16.56 18.43 -7.50
CA THR A 28 16.44 19.90 -7.66
C THR A 28 15.85 20.57 -6.41
N LYS A 29 15.04 19.85 -5.62
CA LYS A 29 14.53 20.31 -4.31
C LYS A 29 15.56 20.18 -3.17
N GLY A 30 16.83 19.84 -3.48
CA GLY A 30 17.91 19.73 -2.50
C GLY A 30 18.00 18.37 -1.79
N ILE A 31 17.28 17.34 -2.28
CA ILE A 31 17.32 16.01 -1.69
C ILE A 31 18.49 15.22 -2.29
N GLU A 32 19.34 14.65 -1.44
CA GLU A 32 20.44 13.78 -1.87
C GLU A 32 19.92 12.63 -2.74
N LYS A 33 20.67 12.24 -3.77
CA LYS A 33 20.26 11.25 -4.78
C LYS A 33 19.76 9.93 -4.16
N SER A 34 20.45 9.42 -3.14
CA SER A 34 20.08 8.19 -2.43
C SER A 34 18.69 8.30 -1.78
N ASN A 35 18.45 9.41 -1.08
CA ASN A 35 17.19 9.73 -0.42
C ASN A 35 16.07 10.01 -1.44
N ALA A 36 16.37 10.70 -2.55
CA ALA A 36 15.41 10.97 -3.62
C ALA A 36 14.87 9.67 -4.23
N ILE A 37 15.75 8.70 -4.51
CA ILE A 37 15.35 7.38 -5.00
C ILE A 37 14.47 6.67 -3.97
N ASN A 38 14.89 6.68 -2.70
CA ASN A 38 14.16 6.00 -1.63
C ASN A 38 12.75 6.59 -1.43
N TYR A 39 12.64 7.92 -1.37
CA TYR A 39 11.37 8.63 -1.19
C TYR A 39 10.43 8.43 -2.37
N TYR A 40 10.94 8.48 -3.61
CA TYR A 40 10.14 8.17 -4.79
C TYR A 40 9.63 6.73 -4.75
N ASN A 41 10.45 5.74 -4.36
CA ASN A 41 10.02 4.35 -4.31
C ASN A 41 8.96 4.12 -3.22
N ILE A 42 9.13 4.72 -2.04
CA ILE A 42 8.13 4.67 -0.96
C ILE A 42 6.81 5.28 -1.43
N TRP A 43 6.86 6.50 -2.00
CA TRP A 43 5.67 7.13 -2.57
C TRP A 43 5.05 6.29 -3.67
N ARG A 44 5.83 5.81 -4.66
CA ARG A 44 5.30 5.06 -5.80
C ARG A 44 4.68 3.74 -5.37
N ARG A 45 5.23 3.05 -4.36
CA ARG A 45 4.63 1.85 -3.78
C ARG A 45 3.28 2.19 -3.14
N HIS A 46 3.24 3.15 -2.23
CA HIS A 46 1.99 3.57 -1.59
C HIS A 46 0.97 4.18 -2.57
N TYR A 47 1.45 4.85 -3.61
CA TYR A 47 0.65 5.50 -4.63
C TYR A 47 0.05 4.49 -5.60
N LEU A 48 0.82 3.51 -6.07
CA LEU A 48 0.29 2.42 -6.89
C LEU A 48 -0.62 1.51 -6.08
N GLU A 49 -0.31 1.26 -4.81
CA GLU A 49 -1.22 0.56 -3.88
C GLU A 49 -2.54 1.33 -3.66
N SER A 50 -2.57 2.65 -3.87
CA SER A 50 -3.77 3.49 -3.76
C SER A 50 -4.43 3.88 -5.09
N ARG A 51 -3.74 3.73 -6.24
CA ARG A 51 -4.26 3.96 -7.60
C ARG A 51 -4.63 2.68 -8.34
N GLU A 52 -4.08 1.53 -7.97
CA GLU A 52 -4.78 0.29 -8.22
C GLU A 52 -6.08 0.35 -7.43
N ASP A 53 -7.17 0.01 -8.11
CA ASP A 53 -8.52 -0.27 -7.62
C ASP A 53 -8.57 -1.32 -6.47
N ASN A 54 -7.70 -1.30 -5.46
CA ASN A 54 -7.80 -2.15 -4.26
C ASN A 54 -8.76 -1.58 -3.19
N LEU A 55 -9.69 -0.73 -3.62
CA LEU A 55 -10.96 -0.48 -2.95
C LEU A 55 -12.17 -0.78 -3.86
N LYS A 56 -12.01 -1.56 -4.93
CA LYS A 56 -13.12 -2.40 -5.41
C LYS A 56 -13.10 -3.69 -4.60
N LEU A 57 -13.95 -3.76 -3.57
CA LEU A 57 -14.95 -4.82 -3.44
C LEU A 57 -14.59 -6.26 -3.85
N THR A 58 -13.36 -6.72 -3.61
CA THR A 58 -13.02 -8.14 -3.81
C THR A 58 -12.20 -8.58 -2.62
N GLY A 59 -12.89 -8.99 -1.56
CA GLY A 59 -12.41 -9.82 -0.46
C GLY A 59 -11.21 -9.35 0.37
N VAL A 60 -11.30 -9.57 1.68
CA VAL A 60 -10.11 -9.72 2.53
C VAL A 60 -9.18 -10.76 1.88
N PHE A 61 -7.87 -10.58 1.85
CA PHE A 61 -6.97 -11.59 1.25
C PHE A 61 -6.16 -12.32 2.32
N ILE A 62 -6.09 -13.65 2.21
CA ILE A 62 -5.25 -14.51 3.05
C ILE A 62 -3.99 -14.89 2.29
N MET A 63 -2.83 -14.70 2.94
CA MET A 63 -1.55 -15.21 2.46
C MET A 63 -1.37 -16.66 2.90
N GLN A 64 -1.29 -17.60 1.96
CA GLN A 64 -0.88 -18.99 2.18
C GLN A 64 0.50 -19.20 1.53
N GLY A 65 1.56 -18.94 2.30
CA GLY A 65 2.94 -19.07 1.84
C GLY A 65 3.25 -18.17 0.63
N LYS A 66 3.50 -18.81 -0.53
CA LYS A 66 3.66 -18.25 -1.89
C LYS A 66 2.49 -17.40 -2.40
N ASN A 67 1.29 -17.82 -2.03
CA ASN A 67 0.08 -17.54 -2.79
C ASN A 67 -0.86 -16.61 -2.02
N ARG A 68 -1.51 -15.71 -2.76
CA ARG A 68 -2.55 -14.81 -2.28
C ARG A 68 -3.91 -15.38 -2.68
N LYS A 69 -4.83 -15.57 -1.74
CA LYS A 69 -6.23 -15.99 -1.99
C LYS A 69 -7.20 -14.97 -1.41
N LEU A 70 -8.36 -14.82 -2.04
CA LEU A 70 -9.48 -14.08 -1.45
C LEU A 70 -10.08 -14.87 -0.28
N LEU A 71 -10.50 -14.19 0.78
CA LEU A 71 -11.19 -14.75 1.94
C LEU A 71 -12.48 -15.42 1.48
N GLU A 72 -13.17 -14.85 0.49
CA GLU A 72 -14.37 -15.42 -0.14
C GLU A 72 -14.08 -16.72 -0.90
N GLU A 73 -12.86 -16.94 -1.35
CA GLU A 73 -12.41 -18.19 -1.98
C GLU A 73 -11.90 -19.21 -0.94
N CYS A 74 -11.65 -18.77 0.30
CA CYS A 74 -11.24 -19.64 1.39
C CYS A 74 -12.43 -20.43 1.95
N SER A 75 -12.16 -21.66 2.37
CA SER A 75 -13.13 -22.48 3.10
C SER A 75 -13.48 -21.86 4.44
N TYR A 76 -14.64 -22.20 4.99
CA TYR A 76 -15.10 -21.71 6.29
C TYR A 76 -14.04 -21.87 7.40
N LYS A 77 -13.39 -23.05 7.46
CA LYS A 77 -12.32 -23.34 8.45
C LYS A 77 -11.09 -22.43 8.28
N GLU A 78 -10.71 -22.12 7.04
CA GLU A 78 -9.58 -21.23 6.76
C GLU A 78 -9.89 -19.78 7.15
N ARG A 79 -11.12 -19.32 6.88
CA ARG A 79 -11.58 -17.98 7.29
C ARG A 79 -11.57 -17.84 8.81
N GLN A 80 -12.11 -18.84 9.50
CA GLN A 80 -12.20 -18.81 10.96
C GLN A 80 -10.80 -18.77 11.60
N LYS A 81 -9.88 -19.64 11.15
CA LYS A 81 -8.49 -19.64 11.64
C LYS A 81 -7.76 -18.33 11.35
N TYR A 82 -8.03 -17.70 10.21
CA TYR A 82 -7.48 -16.40 9.88
C TYR A 82 -8.01 -15.30 10.81
N LEU A 83 -9.32 -15.22 11.00
CA LEU A 83 -9.96 -14.22 11.88
C LEU A 83 -9.53 -14.37 13.35
N GLU A 84 -9.38 -15.60 13.83
CA GLU A 84 -8.89 -15.90 15.19
C GLU A 84 -7.43 -15.48 15.42
N ALA A 85 -6.64 -15.35 14.36
CA ALA A 85 -5.23 -14.96 14.44
C ALA A 85 -5.00 -13.44 14.39
N LEU A 86 -6.05 -12.64 14.18
CA LEU A 86 -5.96 -11.19 14.03
C LEU A 86 -6.09 -10.47 15.36
N ASP A 87 -5.43 -9.33 15.47
CA ASP A 87 -5.61 -8.40 16.58
C ASP A 87 -6.86 -7.53 16.40
N LYS A 88 -7.23 -6.82 17.48
CA LYS A 88 -8.43 -5.98 17.54
C LYS A 88 -8.44 -4.87 16.47
N GLU A 89 -7.29 -4.27 16.15
CA GLU A 89 -7.22 -3.20 15.15
C GLU A 89 -7.38 -3.74 13.73
N GLN A 90 -6.82 -4.92 13.46
CA GLN A 90 -6.97 -5.62 12.19
C GLN A 90 -8.40 -6.06 11.94
N LEU A 91 -9.08 -6.58 12.98
CA LEU A 91 -10.50 -6.94 12.91
C LEU A 91 -11.38 -5.71 12.62
N ILE A 92 -11.13 -4.58 13.28
CA ILE A 92 -11.88 -3.33 13.03
C ILE A 92 -11.75 -2.87 11.57
N LYS A 93 -10.55 -2.93 10.99
CA LYS A 93 -10.32 -2.56 9.59
C LYS A 93 -11.07 -3.48 8.63
N ILE A 94 -11.10 -4.79 8.91
CA ILE A 94 -11.86 -5.75 8.12
C ILE A 94 -13.36 -5.46 8.21
N THR A 95 -13.89 -5.23 9.41
CA THR A 95 -15.30 -4.89 9.61
C THR A 95 -15.69 -3.61 8.86
N GLN A 96 -14.86 -2.58 8.90
CA GLN A 96 -15.08 -1.32 8.16
C GLN A 96 -15.04 -1.51 6.64
N ALA A 97 -14.26 -2.47 6.14
CA ALA A 97 -14.18 -2.79 4.73
C ALA A 97 -15.38 -3.62 4.24
N VAL A 98 -15.97 -4.46 5.10
CA VAL A 98 -17.11 -5.33 4.77
C VAL A 98 -18.46 -4.63 4.93
N LEU A 99 -18.58 -3.65 5.84
CA LEU A 99 -19.83 -2.93 6.11
C LEU A 99 -20.05 -1.65 5.25
N ARG A 100 -19.17 -1.38 4.29
CA ARG A 100 -19.37 -0.33 3.27
C ARG A 100 -20.14 -0.87 2.07
#